data_AF-A0AAP2UJ80-F1
#
_entry.id   AF-A0AAP2UJ80-F1
#
_cell.length_a   1.000
_cell.length_b   1.000
_cell.length_c   1.000
_cell.angle_alpha   90.00
_cell.angle_beta   90.00
_cell.angle_gamma   90.00
#
_symmetry.space_group_name_H-M   'P 1'
#
loop_
_entity.id
_entity.type
_entity.pdbx_description
1 polymer ?
#
loop_
_entity_poly.entity_id
_entity_poly.type
_entity_poly.pdbx_seq_one_letter_code
_entity_poly.pdbx_strand_id
1 'polypeptide(L)'
;MKGKSVGIKKANGMGSVYKLQGNRRKPWVAFVTVSYKRKDGMRHQKRKIIGYYETEEMAEFSLWNYNKNPALYAEIEKLGTITFENVYMEWSSTKYRNISQTAINGYKAAYARCSSIWNVRMSDLRAMHFQRIMDESTLSLSSDLKLRSLMMLVCEYAVQNDIIQKNYAKYVIINRKEDHPEIHKPFTEWEIEKLFDHENIPFVDTILIVIYTGFRVGELFNIRREDVDVQNMTIRGGSKIEAGKNRLVPVHEKIQKYVMDYYLQGHEYLISDADTRKKFNYHMYRNQYFDKIMDMLEMEHLPHDCRHTFATRLSNYGANSTCIKKLIGHSSYTTTEKIYTHKDVAQLRRAISTLK
;
A
#
# COMPACT_ATOMS: atom_id res chain seq x y z
N MET A 1 19.86 -57.81 -34.22
CA MET A 1 20.53 -56.79 -35.08
C MET A 1 20.22 -55.41 -34.49
N LYS A 2 21.23 -54.69 -33.98
CA LYS A 2 21.04 -53.32 -33.46
C LYS A 2 20.93 -52.36 -34.65
N GLY A 3 19.73 -51.82 -34.88
CA GLY A 3 19.53 -50.74 -35.85
C GLY A 3 20.36 -49.53 -35.43
N LYS A 4 21.37 -49.17 -36.22
CA LYS A 4 22.06 -47.89 -36.07
C LYS A 4 21.04 -46.80 -36.38
N SER A 5 20.68 -45.97 -35.40
CA SER A 5 19.96 -44.74 -35.70
C SER A 5 20.86 -43.91 -36.62
N VAL A 6 20.39 -43.67 -37.84
CA VAL A 6 21.06 -42.80 -38.79
C VAL A 6 20.83 -41.39 -38.29
N GLY A 7 21.76 -40.88 -37.47
CA GLY A 7 21.72 -39.49 -37.01
C GLY A 7 21.77 -38.56 -38.23
N ILE A 8 20.68 -37.83 -38.47
CA ILE A 8 20.62 -36.81 -39.52
C ILE A 8 21.73 -35.79 -39.22
N LYS A 9 22.66 -35.65 -40.16
CA LYS A 9 23.79 -34.73 -40.02
C LYS A 9 23.26 -33.29 -40.06
N LYS A 10 23.26 -32.59 -38.92
CA LYS A 10 22.84 -31.19 -38.81
C LYS A 10 23.73 -30.29 -39.67
N ALA A 11 23.18 -29.20 -40.19
CA ALA A 11 23.93 -28.26 -41.01
C ALA A 11 25.12 -27.66 -40.23
N ASN A 12 26.18 -27.30 -40.96
CA ASN A 12 27.40 -26.76 -40.36
C ASN A 12 27.09 -25.53 -39.49
N GLY A 13 27.58 -25.53 -38.24
CA GLY A 13 27.37 -24.42 -37.30
C GLY A 13 26.18 -24.58 -36.35
N MET A 14 25.27 -25.55 -36.56
CA MET A 14 24.10 -25.76 -35.70
C MET A 14 24.38 -26.45 -34.36
N GLY A 15 25.63 -26.78 -34.06
CA GLY A 15 26.00 -27.47 -32.82
C GLY A 15 25.63 -28.96 -32.79
N SER A 16 25.74 -29.58 -31.62
CA SER A 16 25.48 -31.01 -31.45
C SER A 16 25.01 -31.35 -30.04
N VAL A 17 24.31 -32.48 -29.93
CA VAL A 17 23.88 -33.09 -28.67
C VAL A 17 24.60 -34.44 -28.53
N TYR A 18 25.10 -34.76 -27.33
CA TYR A 18 25.62 -36.09 -27.04
C TYR A 18 25.48 -36.45 -25.56
N LYS A 19 25.53 -37.75 -25.28
CA LYS A 19 25.46 -38.29 -23.92
C LYS A 19 26.85 -38.38 -23.29
N LEU A 20 27.01 -37.85 -22.08
CA LEU A 20 28.24 -37.92 -21.30
C LEU A 20 28.34 -39.27 -20.56
N GLN A 21 29.57 -39.77 -20.41
CA GLN A 21 29.90 -41.06 -19.78
C GLN A 21 29.80 -41.02 -18.25
N GLY A 22 29.12 -41.97 -17.60
CA GLY A 22 28.98 -42.08 -16.14
C GLY A 22 27.55 -41.84 -15.63
N ASN A 23 27.32 -42.07 -14.34
CA ASN A 23 25.99 -41.99 -13.72
C ASN A 23 25.64 -40.55 -13.30
N ARG A 24 25.19 -39.73 -14.26
CA ARG A 24 24.82 -38.32 -14.04
C ARG A 24 23.31 -38.13 -14.08
N ARG A 25 22.77 -37.28 -13.20
CA ARG A 25 21.35 -36.88 -13.19
C ARG A 25 20.92 -36.20 -14.51
N LYS A 26 21.82 -35.45 -15.16
CA LYS A 26 21.60 -34.76 -16.45
C LYS A 26 22.70 -35.17 -17.44
N PRO A 27 22.60 -36.34 -18.09
CA PRO A 27 23.71 -36.91 -18.86
C PRO A 27 23.82 -36.33 -20.28
N TRP A 28 22.81 -35.63 -20.79
CA TRP A 28 22.82 -35.10 -22.16
C TRP A 28 23.35 -33.66 -22.18
N VAL A 29 24.26 -33.34 -23.09
CA VAL A 29 24.81 -31.99 -23.25
C VAL A 29 24.50 -31.43 -24.63
N ALA A 30 23.99 -30.20 -24.68
CA ALA A 30 23.85 -29.43 -25.92
C ALA A 30 24.95 -28.38 -26.01
N PHE A 31 25.59 -28.24 -27.17
CA PHE A 31 26.64 -27.23 -27.38
C PHE A 31 26.67 -26.72 -28.83
N VAL A 32 27.23 -25.52 -29.00
CA VAL A 32 27.55 -24.93 -30.31
C VAL A 32 29.05 -24.65 -30.43
N THR A 33 29.59 -24.70 -31.65
CA THR A 33 30.99 -24.35 -31.91
C THR A 33 31.08 -22.86 -32.21
N VAL A 34 31.81 -22.12 -31.37
CA VAL A 34 31.90 -20.64 -31.45
C VAL A 34 33.08 -20.19 -32.30
N SER A 35 34.22 -20.88 -32.22
CA SER A 35 35.38 -20.57 -33.05
C SER A 35 36.33 -21.77 -33.14
N TYR A 36 37.32 -21.67 -34.02
CA TYR A 36 38.41 -22.64 -34.12
C TYR A 36 39.70 -21.99 -33.64
N LYS A 37 40.40 -22.61 -32.71
CA LYS A 37 41.76 -22.24 -32.33
C LYS A 37 42.75 -23.16 -33.04
N ARG A 38 43.81 -22.58 -33.62
CA ARG A 38 44.97 -23.37 -34.08
C ARG A 38 45.95 -23.51 -32.91
N LYS A 39 46.29 -24.75 -32.59
CA LYS A 39 47.39 -25.10 -31.67
C LYS A 39 48.10 -26.30 -32.28
N ASP A 40 49.42 -26.23 -32.41
CA ASP A 40 50.27 -27.32 -32.90
C ASP A 40 49.82 -27.89 -34.28
N GLY A 41 49.48 -27.01 -35.23
CA GLY A 41 49.03 -27.41 -36.58
C GLY A 41 47.61 -28.00 -36.65
N MET A 42 46.99 -28.32 -35.52
CA MET A 42 45.63 -28.87 -35.43
C MET A 42 44.56 -27.80 -35.14
N ARG A 43 43.37 -27.97 -35.74
CA ARG A 43 42.19 -27.13 -35.49
C ARG A 43 41.41 -27.66 -34.29
N HIS A 44 41.45 -26.94 -33.17
CA HIS A 44 40.63 -27.23 -31.99
C HIS A 44 39.34 -26.40 -32.00
N GLN A 45 38.20 -27.06 -31.86
CA GLN A 45 36.89 -26.41 -31.74
C GLN A 45 36.73 -25.80 -30.35
N LYS A 46 36.49 -24.49 -30.27
CA LYS A 46 36.02 -23.82 -29.05
C LYS A 46 34.50 -23.97 -28.98
N ARG A 47 34.02 -24.76 -28.02
CA ARG A 47 32.60 -25.06 -27.82
C ARG A 47 32.01 -24.14 -26.73
N LYS A 48 30.78 -23.66 -26.93
CA LYS A 48 29.93 -23.06 -25.89
C LYS A 48 28.85 -24.07 -25.54
N ILE A 49 28.82 -24.46 -24.27
CA ILE A 49 27.79 -25.33 -23.73
C ILE A 49 26.52 -24.51 -23.57
N ILE A 50 25.40 -25.01 -24.10
CA ILE A 50 24.07 -24.42 -23.97
C ILE A 50 23.41 -24.92 -22.68
N GLY A 51 23.66 -26.18 -22.30
CA GLY A 51 23.18 -26.72 -21.05
C GLY A 51 23.35 -28.23 -20.94
N TYR A 52 22.93 -28.76 -19.80
CA TYR A 52 22.87 -30.19 -19.49
C TYR A 52 21.42 -30.59 -19.18
N TYR A 53 20.98 -31.73 -19.71
CA TYR A 53 19.58 -32.14 -19.75
C TYR A 53 19.42 -33.62 -19.38
N GLU A 54 18.22 -33.96 -18.92
CA GLU A 54 17.86 -35.33 -18.50
C GLU A 54 17.64 -36.26 -19.70
N THR A 55 17.09 -35.74 -20.79
CA THR A 55 16.82 -36.50 -22.03
C THR A 55 17.46 -35.87 -23.26
N GLU A 56 17.59 -36.66 -24.33
CA GLU A 56 18.11 -36.21 -25.62
C GLU A 56 17.20 -35.14 -26.23
N GLU A 57 15.89 -35.34 -26.16
CA GLU A 57 14.88 -34.45 -26.74
C GLU A 57 14.92 -33.06 -26.09
N MET A 58 15.10 -32.97 -24.77
CA MET A 58 15.27 -31.69 -24.07
C MET A 58 16.53 -30.95 -24.55
N ALA A 59 17.62 -31.67 -24.73
CA ALA A 59 18.87 -31.11 -25.24
C ALA A 59 18.72 -30.64 -26.70
N GLU A 60 18.02 -31.41 -27.54
CA GLU A 60 17.73 -31.03 -28.93
C GLU A 60 16.83 -29.80 -29.02
N PHE A 61 15.77 -29.74 -28.19
CA PHE A 61 14.84 -28.62 -28.13
C PHE A 61 15.55 -27.33 -27.70
N SER A 62 16.38 -27.40 -26.65
CA SER A 62 17.19 -26.24 -26.22
C SER A 62 18.21 -25.80 -27.28
N LEU A 63 18.87 -26.75 -27.97
CA LEU A 63 19.77 -26.45 -29.08
C LEU A 63 19.04 -25.78 -30.25
N TRP A 64 17.84 -26.26 -30.59
CA TRP A 64 17.01 -25.69 -31.63
C TRP A 64 16.57 -24.25 -31.30
N ASN A 65 16.10 -24.01 -30.08
CA ASN A 65 15.72 -22.66 -29.63
C ASN A 65 16.92 -21.70 -29.63
N TYR A 66 18.09 -22.16 -29.18
CA TYR A 66 19.32 -21.37 -29.26
C TYR A 66 19.66 -20.99 -30.70
N ASN A 67 19.62 -21.94 -31.64
CA ASN A 67 19.96 -21.66 -33.03
C ASN A 67 18.94 -20.75 -33.73
N LYS A 68 17.66 -20.82 -33.34
CA LYS A 68 16.61 -19.94 -33.90
C LYS A 68 16.84 -18.48 -33.54
N ASN A 69 17.21 -18.20 -32.29
CA ASN A 69 17.57 -16.85 -31.84
C ASN A 69 18.45 -16.92 -30.57
N PRO A 70 19.79 -16.85 -30.70
CA PRO A 70 20.70 -16.98 -29.55
C PRO A 70 20.54 -15.88 -28.50
N ALA A 71 20.15 -14.67 -28.91
CA ALA A 71 19.94 -13.54 -28.01
C ALA A 71 18.67 -13.75 -27.17
N LEU A 72 17.56 -14.09 -27.82
CA LEU A 72 16.30 -14.41 -27.16
C LEU A 72 16.42 -15.63 -26.24
N TYR A 73 17.19 -16.65 -26.62
CA TYR A 73 17.45 -17.80 -25.75
C TYR A 73 18.13 -17.39 -24.43
N ALA A 74 19.18 -16.56 -24.51
CA ALA A 74 19.89 -16.07 -23.33
C ALA A 74 19.00 -15.15 -22.46
N GLU A 75 18.12 -14.38 -23.09
CA GLU A 75 17.14 -13.54 -22.40
C GLU A 75 16.09 -14.39 -21.67
N ILE A 76 15.51 -15.41 -22.32
CA ILE A 76 14.56 -16.35 -21.70
C ILE A 76 15.20 -17.14 -20.56
N GLU A 77 16.46 -17.58 -20.72
CA GLU A 77 17.19 -18.26 -19.65
C GLU A 77 17.38 -17.34 -18.44
N LYS A 78 17.71 -16.07 -18.68
CA LYS A 78 17.81 -15.05 -17.64
C LYS A 78 16.45 -14.82 -16.96
N LEU A 79 15.37 -14.61 -17.72
CA LEU A 79 14.01 -14.44 -17.21
C LEU A 79 13.57 -15.64 -16.36
N GLY A 80 13.90 -16.87 -16.77
CA GLY A 80 13.59 -18.10 -16.05
C GLY A 80 14.31 -18.27 -14.71
N THR A 81 15.32 -17.46 -14.41
CA THR A 81 16.03 -17.44 -13.11
C THR A 81 15.58 -16.34 -12.17
N ILE A 82 14.74 -15.41 -12.63
CA ILE A 82 14.30 -14.25 -11.84
C ILE A 82 13.47 -14.72 -10.65
N THR A 83 13.87 -14.29 -9.45
CA THR A 83 13.18 -14.61 -8.19
C THR A 83 12.10 -13.58 -7.85
N PHE A 84 11.25 -13.91 -6.88
CA PHE A 84 10.27 -12.96 -6.34
C PHE A 84 10.92 -11.67 -5.83
N GLU A 85 12.05 -11.78 -5.14
CA GLU A 85 12.81 -10.63 -4.65
C GLU A 85 13.26 -9.73 -5.81
N ASN A 86 13.83 -10.30 -6.88
CA ASN A 86 14.28 -9.50 -8.03
C ASN A 86 13.12 -8.69 -8.64
N VAL A 87 11.97 -9.33 -8.85
CA VAL A 87 10.77 -8.65 -9.38
C VAL A 87 10.29 -7.57 -8.43
N TYR A 88 10.25 -7.84 -7.12
CA TYR A 88 9.85 -6.84 -6.14
C TYR A 88 10.78 -5.63 -6.12
N MET A 89 12.09 -5.81 -6.22
CA MET A 89 13.05 -4.70 -6.25
C MET A 89 12.83 -3.80 -7.47
N GLU A 90 12.65 -4.37 -8.65
CA GLU A 90 12.35 -3.61 -9.88
C GLU A 90 11.00 -2.90 -9.80
N TRP A 91 9.96 -3.63 -9.42
CA TRP A 91 8.61 -3.07 -9.24
C TRP A 91 8.57 -1.95 -8.19
N SER A 92 9.24 -2.12 -7.06
CA SER A 92 9.25 -1.13 -5.98
C SER A 92 10.04 0.12 -6.38
N SER A 93 11.14 -0.02 -7.13
CA SER A 93 11.95 1.11 -7.61
C SER A 93 11.17 2.08 -8.50
N THR A 94 10.17 1.56 -9.24
CA THR A 94 9.29 2.35 -10.10
C THR A 94 8.05 2.81 -9.34
N LYS A 95 7.40 1.91 -8.59
CA LYS A 95 6.17 2.23 -7.85
C LYS A 95 6.40 3.28 -6.76
N TYR A 96 7.52 3.21 -6.03
CA TYR A 96 7.79 4.07 -4.88
C TYR A 96 8.04 5.54 -5.25
N ARG A 97 8.35 5.84 -6.51
CA ARG A 97 8.53 7.23 -6.99
C ARG A 97 7.24 8.05 -6.94
N ASN A 98 6.08 7.38 -7.05
CA ASN A 98 4.79 8.03 -7.29
C ASN A 98 3.83 7.89 -6.10
N ILE A 99 4.29 7.45 -4.92
CA ILE A 99 3.43 7.22 -3.76
C ILE A 99 4.03 7.81 -2.49
N SER A 100 3.19 8.03 -1.48
CA SER A 100 3.62 8.60 -0.20
C SER A 100 4.51 7.65 0.61
N GLN A 101 5.36 8.22 1.48
CA GLN A 101 6.22 7.44 2.37
C GLN A 101 5.42 6.45 3.24
N THR A 102 4.24 6.84 3.71
CA THR A 102 3.33 5.95 4.45
C THR A 102 2.91 4.73 3.62
N ALA A 103 2.59 4.94 2.34
CA ALA A 103 2.25 3.85 1.43
C ALA A 103 3.45 2.92 1.18
N ILE A 104 4.64 3.48 1.00
CA ILE A 104 5.90 2.73 0.87
C ILE A 104 6.14 1.85 2.09
N ASN A 105 6.02 2.41 3.30
CA ASN A 105 6.21 1.67 4.54
C ASN A 105 5.23 0.49 4.66
N GLY A 106 3.97 0.69 4.24
CA GLY A 106 2.98 -0.38 4.18
C GLY A 106 3.37 -1.51 3.23
N TYR A 107 3.91 -1.20 2.05
CA TYR A 107 4.41 -2.22 1.12
C TYR A 107 5.66 -2.92 1.62
N LYS A 108 6.61 -2.21 2.24
CA LYS A 108 7.79 -2.81 2.87
C LYS A 108 7.42 -3.79 3.98
N ALA A 109 6.46 -3.42 4.83
CA ALA A 109 5.95 -4.30 5.88
C ALA A 109 5.28 -5.56 5.31
N ALA A 110 4.49 -5.42 4.24
CA ALA A 110 3.93 -6.57 3.54
C ALA A 110 5.02 -7.45 2.90
N TYR A 111 6.04 -6.85 2.27
CA TYR A 111 7.15 -7.58 1.64
C TYR A 111 7.95 -8.41 2.64
N ALA A 112 8.17 -7.87 3.84
CA ALA A 112 8.82 -8.58 4.95
C ALA A 112 8.16 -9.92 5.27
N ARG A 113 6.84 -10.06 5.03
CA ARG A 113 6.09 -11.29 5.25
C ARG A 113 6.21 -12.31 4.13
N CYS A 114 6.70 -11.90 2.96
CA CYS A 114 6.93 -12.79 1.82
C CYS A 114 8.30 -13.51 1.89
N SER A 115 8.98 -13.51 3.04
CA SER A 115 10.35 -14.03 3.18
C SER A 115 10.51 -15.49 2.76
N SER A 116 9.47 -16.31 2.95
CA SER A 116 9.44 -17.71 2.52
C SER A 116 9.52 -17.90 1.00
N ILE A 117 9.22 -16.87 0.21
CA ILE A 117 9.23 -16.93 -1.27
C ILE A 117 10.25 -16.02 -1.94
N TRP A 118 11.02 -15.21 -1.19
CA TRP A 118 11.96 -14.22 -1.77
C TRP A 118 12.90 -14.82 -2.82
N ASN A 119 13.51 -15.97 -2.50
CA ASN A 119 14.48 -16.64 -3.36
C ASN A 119 13.87 -17.68 -4.31
N VAL A 120 12.54 -17.78 -4.36
CA VAL A 120 11.85 -18.71 -5.25
C VAL A 120 11.71 -18.06 -6.63
N ARG A 121 11.97 -18.84 -7.69
CA ARG A 121 11.80 -18.38 -9.07
C ARG A 121 10.33 -18.05 -9.32
N MET A 122 10.07 -16.94 -10.00
CA MET A 122 8.71 -16.51 -10.30
C MET A 122 7.90 -17.57 -11.07
N SER A 123 8.56 -18.30 -11.97
CA SER A 123 7.98 -19.38 -12.76
C SER A 123 7.55 -20.60 -11.93
N ASP A 124 8.13 -20.79 -10.74
CA ASP A 124 7.81 -21.90 -9.83
C ASP A 124 6.67 -21.54 -8.84
N LEU A 125 6.35 -20.25 -8.69
CA LEU A 125 5.30 -19.81 -7.79
C LEU A 125 3.91 -20.25 -8.28
N ARG A 126 3.05 -20.60 -7.32
CA ARG A 126 1.70 -21.14 -7.51
C ARG A 126 0.81 -20.58 -6.41
N ALA A 127 -0.51 -20.68 -6.58
CA ALA A 127 -1.48 -20.17 -5.61
C ALA A 127 -1.21 -20.68 -4.19
N MET A 128 -0.85 -21.96 -4.03
CA MET A 128 -0.52 -22.56 -2.73
C MET A 128 0.61 -21.86 -1.96
N HIS A 129 1.63 -21.33 -2.67
CA HIS A 129 2.76 -20.65 -2.02
C HIS A 129 2.29 -19.33 -1.40
N PHE A 130 1.46 -18.58 -2.14
CA PHE A 130 0.89 -17.33 -1.65
C PHE A 130 -0.18 -17.56 -0.59
N GLN A 131 -0.99 -18.62 -0.73
CA GLN A 131 -2.01 -18.98 0.24
C GLN A 131 -1.38 -19.34 1.58
N ARG A 132 -0.27 -20.09 1.59
CA ARG A 132 0.47 -20.41 2.82
C ARG A 132 0.91 -19.16 3.59
N ILE A 133 1.41 -18.13 2.90
CA ILE A 133 1.79 -16.86 3.53
C ILE A 133 0.56 -16.18 4.16
N MET A 134 -0.60 -16.26 3.50
CA MET A 134 -1.85 -15.69 4.00
C MET A 134 -2.39 -16.46 5.21
N ASP A 135 -2.35 -17.80 5.15
CA ASP A 135 -2.84 -18.69 6.21
C ASP A 135 -1.99 -18.58 7.49
N GLU A 136 -0.68 -18.34 7.34
CA GLU A 136 0.25 -18.09 8.46
C GLU A 136 0.14 -16.65 9.02
N SER A 137 -0.64 -15.76 8.39
CA SER A 137 -0.80 -14.38 8.87
C SER A 137 -1.59 -14.33 10.17
N THR A 138 -1.15 -13.49 11.10
CA THR A 138 -1.84 -13.15 12.36
C THR A 138 -2.30 -11.69 12.41
N LEU A 139 -2.26 -10.98 11.28
CA LEU A 139 -2.50 -9.54 11.22
C LEU A 139 -4.00 -9.19 11.13
N SER A 140 -4.31 -7.89 11.14
CA SER A 140 -5.66 -7.41 10.84
C SER A 140 -6.07 -7.68 9.39
N LEU A 141 -7.37 -7.75 9.10
CA LEU A 141 -7.90 -7.88 7.74
C LEU A 141 -7.34 -6.80 6.78
N SER A 142 -7.27 -5.54 7.25
CA SER A 142 -6.70 -4.43 6.47
C SER A 142 -5.23 -4.68 6.08
N SER A 143 -4.46 -5.28 6.98
CA SER A 143 -3.07 -5.67 6.72
C SER A 143 -2.98 -6.85 5.75
N ASP A 144 -3.85 -7.85 5.89
CA ASP A 144 -3.92 -9.00 4.99
C ASP A 144 -4.33 -8.59 3.57
N LEU A 145 -5.28 -7.66 3.43
CA LEU A 145 -5.64 -7.05 2.15
C LEU A 145 -4.43 -6.36 1.50
N LYS A 146 -3.62 -5.65 2.30
CA LYS A 146 -2.39 -5.00 1.83
C LYS A 146 -1.34 -6.02 1.38
N LEU A 147 -1.17 -7.10 2.14
CA LEU A 147 -0.26 -8.20 1.83
C LEU A 147 -0.66 -8.89 0.52
N ARG A 148 -1.94 -9.27 0.37
CA ARG A 148 -2.48 -9.81 -0.87
C ARG A 148 -2.29 -8.85 -2.05
N SER A 149 -2.59 -7.56 -1.83
CA SER A 149 -2.40 -6.53 -2.86
C SER A 149 -0.95 -6.43 -3.31
N LEU A 150 0.02 -6.50 -2.41
CA LEU A 150 1.44 -6.51 -2.77
C LEU A 150 1.76 -7.73 -3.66
N MET A 151 1.43 -8.94 -3.20
CA MET A 151 1.72 -10.18 -3.93
C MET A 151 1.13 -10.14 -5.34
N MET A 152 -0.11 -9.65 -5.45
CA MET A 152 -0.79 -9.48 -6.73
C MET A 152 -0.10 -8.48 -7.65
N LEU A 153 0.32 -7.31 -7.13
CA LEU A 153 0.97 -6.25 -7.92
C LEU A 153 2.35 -6.65 -8.42
N VAL A 154 3.15 -7.34 -7.59
CA VAL A 154 4.46 -7.88 -7.99
C VAL A 154 4.29 -8.93 -9.09
N CYS A 155 3.33 -9.84 -8.94
CA CYS A 155 3.03 -10.83 -9.98
C CYS A 155 2.46 -10.19 -11.26
N GLU A 156 1.67 -9.12 -11.14
CA GLU A 156 1.16 -8.39 -12.31
C GLU A 156 2.30 -7.74 -13.09
N TYR A 157 3.25 -7.12 -12.39
CA TYR A 157 4.46 -6.59 -13.00
C TYR A 157 5.27 -7.68 -13.71
N ALA A 158 5.39 -8.87 -13.10
CA ALA A 158 6.04 -10.00 -13.73
C ALA A 158 5.33 -10.49 -15.01
N VAL A 159 3.98 -10.46 -15.04
CA VAL A 159 3.21 -10.77 -16.26
C VAL A 159 3.45 -9.72 -17.34
N GLN A 160 3.44 -8.43 -16.98
CA GLN A 160 3.65 -7.33 -17.93
C GLN A 160 5.03 -7.34 -18.60
N ASN A 161 6.02 -7.98 -17.97
CA ASN A 161 7.39 -8.08 -18.48
C ASN A 161 7.72 -9.51 -18.97
N ASP A 162 6.71 -10.32 -19.27
CA ASP A 162 6.84 -11.69 -19.79
C ASP A 162 7.69 -12.64 -18.92
N ILE A 163 7.89 -12.32 -17.64
CA ILE A 163 8.61 -13.16 -16.67
C ILE A 163 7.76 -14.38 -16.30
N ILE A 164 6.44 -14.20 -16.20
CA ILE A 164 5.46 -15.28 -15.97
C ILE A 164 4.24 -15.08 -16.87
N GLN A 165 3.56 -16.17 -17.22
CA GLN A 165 2.36 -16.11 -18.06
C GLN A 165 1.06 -15.88 -17.27
N LYS A 166 1.04 -16.24 -15.98
CA LYS A 166 -0.17 -16.22 -15.16
C LYS A 166 0.09 -15.69 -13.76
N ASN A 167 -0.70 -14.70 -13.35
CA ASN A 167 -0.69 -14.17 -11.99
C ASN A 167 -1.49 -15.08 -11.04
N TYR A 168 -0.81 -16.02 -10.39
CA TYR A 168 -1.44 -16.93 -9.43
C TYR A 168 -1.86 -16.26 -8.11
N ALA A 169 -1.28 -15.11 -7.74
CA ALA A 169 -1.62 -14.40 -6.52
C ALA A 169 -3.06 -13.85 -6.51
N LYS A 170 -3.70 -13.72 -7.68
CA LYS A 170 -5.12 -13.34 -7.81
C LYS A 170 -6.07 -14.32 -7.09
N TYR A 171 -5.69 -15.60 -7.02
CA TYR A 171 -6.52 -16.68 -6.44
C TYR A 171 -6.35 -16.85 -4.93
N VAL A 172 -5.52 -16.04 -4.27
CA VAL A 172 -5.37 -16.08 -2.81
C VAL A 172 -6.67 -15.65 -2.16
N ILE A 173 -7.17 -16.46 -1.23
CA ILE A 173 -8.40 -16.22 -0.49
C ILE A 173 -8.04 -15.70 0.90
N ILE A 174 -8.80 -14.70 1.36
CA ILE A 174 -8.71 -14.20 2.73
C ILE A 174 -9.94 -14.74 3.47
N ASN A 175 -9.75 -15.82 4.23
CA ASN A 175 -10.82 -16.47 5.00
C ASN A 175 -10.97 -15.82 6.38
N ARG A 176 -11.36 -14.54 6.40
CA ARG A 176 -11.70 -13.85 7.64
C ARG A 176 -13.03 -13.15 7.47
N LYS A 177 -13.93 -13.35 8.42
CA LYS A 177 -15.10 -12.47 8.55
C LYS A 177 -14.57 -11.07 8.84
N GLU A 178 -15.19 -10.07 8.23
CA GLU A 178 -15.00 -8.69 8.63
C GLU A 178 -15.47 -8.55 10.08
N ASP A 179 -14.57 -8.72 11.03
CA ASP A 179 -14.71 -8.00 12.29
C ASP A 179 -14.44 -6.54 11.91
N HIS A 180 -15.51 -5.80 11.64
CA HIS A 180 -15.50 -4.35 11.82
C HIS A 180 -15.83 -4.14 13.29
N PRO A 181 -14.87 -4.17 14.24
CA PRO A 181 -15.14 -3.50 15.50
C PRO A 181 -15.55 -2.07 15.10
N GLU A 182 -16.62 -1.54 15.70
CA GLU A 182 -16.90 -0.11 15.61
C GLU A 182 -15.76 0.60 16.33
N ILE A 183 -14.67 0.85 15.59
CA ILE A 183 -13.43 1.42 16.13
C ILE A 183 -13.68 2.86 16.58
N HIS A 184 -14.66 3.54 15.98
CA HIS A 184 -14.93 4.95 16.21
C HIS A 184 -16.25 5.14 16.94
N LYS A 185 -16.17 5.67 18.15
CA LYS A 185 -17.33 6.07 18.96
C LYS A 185 -17.40 7.59 18.98
N PRO A 186 -18.52 8.23 18.57
CA PRO A 186 -18.64 9.68 18.70
C PRO A 186 -18.67 10.07 20.18
N PHE A 187 -18.03 11.18 20.51
CA PHE A 187 -18.16 11.84 21.81
C PHE A 187 -19.63 12.21 22.03
N THR A 188 -20.13 11.94 23.23
CA THR A 188 -21.44 12.39 23.72
C THR A 188 -21.44 13.89 23.99
N GLU A 189 -22.63 14.50 24.06
CA GLU A 189 -22.72 15.94 24.40
C GLU A 189 -22.18 16.21 25.81
N TRP A 190 -22.37 15.28 26.76
CA TRP A 190 -21.81 15.37 28.11
C TRP A 190 -20.27 15.36 28.11
N GLU A 191 -19.63 14.49 27.31
CA GLU A 191 -18.17 14.49 27.17
C GLU A 191 -17.65 15.78 26.53
N ILE A 192 -18.42 16.36 25.59
CA ILE A 192 -18.07 17.65 24.98
C ILE A 192 -18.19 18.78 26.01
N GLU A 193 -19.23 18.78 26.85
CA GLU A 193 -19.37 19.74 27.96
C GLU A 193 -18.24 19.57 28.97
N LYS A 194 -17.90 18.34 29.35
CA LYS A 194 -16.76 18.03 30.22
C LYS A 194 -15.44 18.58 29.66
N LEU A 195 -15.24 18.52 28.34
CA LEU A 195 -14.08 19.16 27.69
C LEU A 195 -14.10 20.69 27.82
N PHE A 196 -15.26 21.35 27.70
CA PHE A 196 -15.36 22.80 27.94
C PHE A 196 -15.06 23.16 29.41
N ASP A 197 -15.53 22.36 30.36
CA ASP A 197 -15.29 22.58 31.79
C ASP A 197 -13.80 22.46 32.17
N HIS A 198 -12.99 21.83 31.32
CA HIS A 198 -11.56 21.60 31.52
C HIS A 198 -10.69 22.29 30.45
N GLU A 199 -11.16 23.41 29.88
CA GLU A 199 -10.44 24.16 28.85
C GLU A 199 -9.07 24.72 29.28
N ASN A 200 -8.82 24.76 30.60
CA ASN A 200 -7.54 25.15 31.20
C ASN A 200 -6.46 24.07 31.10
N ILE A 201 -6.82 22.81 30.80
CA ILE A 201 -5.86 21.74 30.58
C ILE A 201 -5.23 21.92 29.20
N PRO A 202 -3.88 21.94 29.08
CA PRO A 202 -3.22 22.09 27.79
C PRO A 202 -3.73 21.10 26.75
N PHE A 203 -4.01 21.59 25.54
CA PHE A 203 -4.49 20.84 24.37
C PHE A 203 -5.94 20.32 24.42
N VAL A 204 -6.71 20.57 25.48
CA VAL A 204 -8.17 20.29 25.46
C VAL A 204 -8.87 21.15 24.41
N ASP A 205 -8.49 22.41 24.31
CA ASP A 205 -8.87 23.35 23.26
C ASP A 205 -8.65 22.79 21.84
N THR A 206 -7.55 22.08 21.59
CA THR A 206 -7.30 21.45 20.29
C THR A 206 -8.28 20.33 19.98
N ILE A 207 -8.70 19.55 20.99
CA ILE A 207 -9.74 18.52 20.83
C ILE A 207 -11.07 19.18 20.46
N LEU A 208 -11.44 20.26 21.15
CA LEU A 208 -12.63 21.05 20.84
C LEU A 208 -12.56 21.62 19.41
N ILE A 209 -11.42 22.19 18.99
CA ILE A 209 -11.23 22.67 17.63
C ILE A 209 -11.49 21.55 16.61
N VAL A 210 -10.94 20.34 16.83
CA VAL A 210 -11.16 19.20 15.92
C VAL A 210 -12.63 18.76 15.90
N ILE A 211 -13.30 18.69 17.05
CA ILE A 211 -14.72 18.34 17.17
C ILE A 211 -15.63 19.33 16.44
N TYR A 212 -15.27 20.62 16.43
CA TYR A 212 -16.10 21.67 15.85
C TYR A 212 -15.74 22.07 14.40
N THR A 213 -14.58 21.64 13.90
CA THR A 213 -14.15 21.91 12.51
C THR A 213 -14.12 20.66 11.63
N GLY A 214 -14.05 19.48 12.24
CA GLY A 214 -13.89 18.22 11.54
C GLY A 214 -12.53 18.06 10.84
N PHE A 215 -11.52 18.89 11.14
CA PHE A 215 -10.16 18.63 10.64
C PHE A 215 -9.65 17.25 11.08
N ARG A 216 -8.80 16.60 10.29
CA ARG A 216 -7.98 15.53 10.88
C ARG A 216 -6.92 16.20 11.75
N VAL A 217 -6.53 15.59 12.87
CA VAL A 217 -5.46 16.14 13.73
C VAL A 217 -4.18 16.45 12.93
N GLY A 218 -3.77 15.54 12.04
CA GLY A 218 -2.64 15.80 11.16
C GLY A 218 -2.86 16.95 10.16
N GLU A 219 -4.10 17.24 9.74
CA GLU A 219 -4.40 18.41 8.91
C GLU A 219 -4.35 19.69 9.75
N LEU A 220 -4.89 19.67 10.96
CA LEU A 220 -4.90 20.80 11.89
C LEU A 220 -3.48 21.33 12.17
N PHE A 221 -2.51 20.46 12.45
CA PHE A 221 -1.12 20.88 12.67
C PHE A 221 -0.38 21.34 11.42
N ASN A 222 -0.97 21.20 10.23
CA ASN A 222 -0.42 21.75 9.00
C ASN A 222 -1.08 23.08 8.59
N ILE A 223 -2.09 23.55 9.32
CA ILE A 223 -2.74 24.84 9.07
C ILE A 223 -1.75 25.95 9.42
N ARG A 224 -1.49 26.84 8.46
CA ARG A 224 -0.65 28.01 8.68
C ARG A 224 -1.47 29.17 9.19
N ARG A 225 -0.80 30.11 9.84
CA ARG A 225 -1.45 31.34 10.29
C ARG A 225 -2.11 32.11 9.13
N GLU A 226 -1.47 32.14 7.97
CA GLU A 226 -1.98 32.76 6.73
C GLU A 226 -3.26 32.09 6.19
N ASP A 227 -3.56 30.86 6.61
CA ASP A 227 -4.76 30.14 6.21
C ASP A 227 -5.99 30.49 7.07
N VAL A 228 -5.83 31.33 8.10
CA VAL A 228 -6.91 31.76 9.00
C VAL A 228 -7.37 33.17 8.62
N ASP A 229 -8.62 33.27 8.20
CA ASP A 229 -9.29 34.55 8.01
C ASP A 229 -10.05 34.91 9.29
N VAL A 230 -9.44 35.78 10.10
CA VAL A 230 -10.00 36.25 11.36
C VAL A 230 -11.18 37.22 11.20
N GLN A 231 -11.34 37.85 10.02
CA GLN A 231 -12.46 38.76 9.78
C GLN A 231 -13.74 37.96 9.52
N ASN A 232 -13.63 36.91 8.71
CA ASN A 232 -14.74 36.03 8.37
C ASN A 232 -14.85 34.81 9.30
N MET A 233 -13.93 34.65 10.26
CA MET A 233 -13.77 33.47 11.12
C MET A 233 -13.84 32.16 10.33
N THR A 234 -12.96 32.04 9.34
CA THR A 234 -12.83 30.82 8.53
C THR A 234 -11.40 30.31 8.51
N ILE A 235 -11.24 29.00 8.40
CA ILE A 235 -9.95 28.35 8.26
C ILE A 235 -9.91 27.61 6.93
N ARG A 236 -8.90 27.91 6.12
CA ARG A 236 -8.57 27.14 4.93
C ARG A 236 -7.67 25.98 5.33
N GLY A 237 -7.99 24.76 4.90
CA GLY A 237 -7.16 23.62 5.21
C GLY A 237 -7.46 22.43 4.33
N GLY A 238 -6.74 21.33 4.50
CA GLY A 238 -6.93 20.19 3.61
C GLY A 238 -5.70 19.35 3.34
N SER A 239 -5.91 18.17 2.76
CA SER A 239 -4.85 17.26 2.32
C SER A 239 -4.44 17.56 0.86
N LYS A 240 -3.31 16.98 0.44
CA LYS A 240 -2.77 17.06 -0.94
C LYS A 240 -3.66 16.40 -2.02
N ILE A 241 -4.76 15.73 -1.66
CA ILE A 241 -5.65 15.00 -2.59
C ILE A 241 -6.77 15.94 -3.09
N GLU A 242 -7.11 15.90 -4.38
CA GLU A 242 -8.04 16.83 -5.04
C GLU A 242 -9.36 17.10 -4.29
N ALA A 243 -10.04 16.07 -3.76
CA ALA A 243 -11.31 16.22 -3.04
C ALA A 243 -11.17 16.84 -1.63
N GLY A 244 -9.95 16.91 -1.10
CA GLY A 244 -9.64 17.43 0.23
C GLY A 244 -8.73 18.65 0.21
N LYS A 245 -8.38 19.21 -0.95
CA LYS A 245 -7.54 20.41 -1.08
C LYS A 245 -8.33 21.66 -0.71
N ASN A 246 -7.72 22.53 0.10
CA ASN A 246 -8.15 23.92 0.37
C ASN A 246 -9.64 24.09 0.69
N ARG A 247 -10.21 23.20 1.51
CA ARG A 247 -11.57 23.39 2.00
C ARG A 247 -11.60 24.59 2.94
N LEU A 248 -12.66 25.38 2.81
CA LEU A 248 -12.96 26.50 3.68
C LEU A 248 -13.91 26.01 4.77
N VAL A 249 -13.48 26.09 6.02
CA VAL A 249 -14.25 25.64 7.19
C VAL A 249 -14.56 26.85 8.06
N PRO A 250 -15.85 27.24 8.20
CA PRO A 250 -16.26 28.26 9.16
C PRO A 250 -15.97 27.83 10.60
N VAL A 251 -15.54 28.77 11.44
CA VAL A 251 -15.22 28.54 12.85
C VAL A 251 -16.45 28.86 13.69
N HIS A 252 -16.98 27.82 14.35
CA HIS A 252 -18.13 27.95 15.23
C HIS A 252 -17.82 28.85 16.44
N GLU A 253 -18.76 29.72 16.84
CA GLU A 253 -18.62 30.72 17.91
C GLU A 253 -17.99 30.16 19.19
N LYS A 254 -18.48 29.00 19.66
CA LYS A 254 -17.94 28.28 20.85
C LYS A 254 -16.42 28.01 20.85
N ILE A 255 -15.78 27.94 19.69
CA ILE A 255 -14.32 27.67 19.59
C ILE A 255 -13.52 28.86 19.03
N GLN A 256 -14.17 29.98 18.74
CA GLN A 256 -13.50 31.15 18.15
C GLN A 256 -12.41 31.70 19.07
N LYS A 257 -12.64 31.71 20.38
CA LYS A 257 -11.63 32.14 21.38
C LYS A 257 -10.33 31.34 21.24
N TYR A 258 -10.42 30.01 21.19
CA TYR A 258 -9.24 29.15 21.08
C TYR A 258 -8.47 29.38 19.79
N VAL A 259 -9.17 29.50 18.66
CA VAL A 259 -8.54 29.78 17.37
C VAL A 259 -7.83 31.14 17.40
N MET A 260 -8.44 32.14 18.04
CA MET A 260 -7.85 33.47 18.18
C MET A 260 -6.62 33.45 19.09
N ASP A 261 -6.67 32.74 20.23
CA ASP A 261 -5.54 32.61 21.15
C ASP A 261 -4.31 32.04 20.44
N TYR A 262 -4.49 30.97 19.67
CA TYR A 262 -3.44 30.40 18.81
C TYR A 262 -2.97 31.36 17.71
N TYR A 263 -3.90 32.05 17.05
CA TYR A 263 -3.57 33.01 15.99
C TYR A 263 -2.72 34.20 16.51
N LEU A 264 -3.04 34.68 17.71
CA LEU A 264 -2.38 35.83 18.35
C LEU A 264 -0.95 35.53 18.82
N GLN A 265 -0.62 34.26 19.11
CA GLN A 265 0.75 33.85 19.42
C GLN A 265 1.72 34.13 18.25
N GLY A 266 1.21 34.17 17.03
CA GLY A 266 1.93 34.68 15.86
C GLY A 266 2.99 33.75 15.26
N HIS A 267 2.88 32.45 15.50
CA HIS A 267 3.73 31.42 14.89
C HIS A 267 3.42 31.20 13.39
N GLU A 268 4.29 30.47 12.68
CA GLU A 268 4.06 30.08 11.26
C GLU A 268 2.83 29.19 11.13
N TYR A 269 2.70 28.18 12.00
CA TYR A 269 1.55 27.29 12.06
C TYR A 269 0.60 27.73 13.15
N LEU A 270 -0.72 27.56 12.90
CA LEU A 270 -1.76 27.96 13.85
C LEU A 270 -1.52 27.35 15.23
N ILE A 271 -1.27 26.04 15.29
CA ILE A 271 -0.92 25.34 16.52
C ILE A 271 0.53 24.86 16.42
N SER A 272 1.38 25.43 17.27
CA SER A 272 2.82 25.18 17.31
C SER A 272 3.28 24.96 18.74
N ASP A 273 4.39 24.24 18.89
CA ASP A 273 5.07 24.10 20.16
C ASP A 273 5.64 25.46 20.61
N ALA A 274 5.37 25.84 21.86
CA ALA A 274 5.68 27.18 22.36
C ALA A 274 7.18 27.49 22.33
N ASP A 275 8.01 26.50 22.67
CA ASP A 275 9.46 26.64 22.78
C ASP A 275 10.14 26.58 21.41
N THR A 276 9.84 25.54 20.64
CA THR A 276 10.52 25.26 19.37
C THR A 276 9.90 25.99 18.18
N ARG A 277 8.67 26.52 18.33
CA ARG A 277 7.84 27.13 17.27
C ARG A 277 7.58 26.21 16.08
N LYS A 278 7.78 24.91 16.25
CA LYS A 278 7.55 23.90 15.22
C LYS A 278 6.14 23.33 15.36
N LYS A 279 5.57 22.90 14.25
CA LYS A 279 4.31 22.14 14.28
C LYS A 279 4.46 20.81 15.02
N PHE A 280 3.37 20.37 15.62
CA PHE A 280 3.31 19.09 16.31
C PHE A 280 3.39 17.90 15.35
N ASN A 281 4.11 16.85 15.77
CA ASN A 281 4.02 15.53 15.17
C ASN A 281 2.76 14.82 15.72
N TYR A 282 1.95 14.21 14.83
CA TYR A 282 0.74 13.47 15.23
C TYR A 282 0.98 12.44 16.33
N HIS A 283 2.05 11.65 16.25
CA HIS A 283 2.35 10.62 17.24
C HIS A 283 2.72 11.21 18.59
N MET A 284 3.47 12.31 18.59
CA MET A 284 3.81 13.02 19.81
C MET A 284 2.54 13.60 20.45
N TYR A 285 1.69 14.26 19.65
CA TYR A 285 0.44 14.81 20.14
C TYR A 285 -0.48 13.74 20.74
N ARG A 286 -0.65 12.62 20.02
CA ARG A 286 -1.48 11.51 20.48
C ARG A 286 -1.01 11.00 21.83
N ASN A 287 0.25 10.60 21.92
CA ASN A 287 0.77 9.91 23.10
C ASN A 287 1.00 10.85 24.29
N GLN A 288 1.36 12.12 24.04
CA GLN A 288 1.75 13.04 25.12
C GLN A 288 0.61 13.91 25.63
N TYR A 289 -0.42 14.15 24.83
CA TYR A 289 -1.55 15.01 25.19
C TYR A 289 -2.88 14.29 25.07
N PHE A 290 -3.26 13.83 23.87
CA PHE A 290 -4.60 13.29 23.64
C PHE A 290 -4.91 12.10 24.55
N ASP A 291 -4.08 11.06 24.54
CA ASP A 291 -4.30 9.84 25.34
C ASP A 291 -4.28 10.17 26.85
N LYS A 292 -3.43 11.10 27.29
CA LYS A 292 -3.39 11.55 28.70
C LYS A 292 -4.64 12.34 29.12
N ILE A 293 -5.20 13.15 28.23
CA ILE A 293 -6.45 13.87 28.49
C ILE A 293 -7.61 12.88 28.57
N MET A 294 -7.64 11.89 27.67
CA MET A 294 -8.63 10.81 27.71
C MET A 294 -8.56 10.05 29.05
N ASP A 295 -7.37 9.66 29.49
CA ASP A 295 -7.16 9.01 30.78
C ASP A 295 -7.58 9.91 31.96
N MET A 296 -7.17 11.18 31.96
CA MET A 296 -7.47 12.14 33.03
C MET A 296 -8.97 12.43 33.17
N LEU A 297 -9.68 12.45 32.04
CA LEU A 297 -11.10 12.72 32.00
C LEU A 297 -11.95 11.44 31.94
N GLU A 298 -11.34 10.27 32.12
CA GLU A 298 -12.02 8.97 32.12
C GLU A 298 -12.87 8.74 30.86
N MET A 299 -12.32 9.07 29.69
CA MET A 299 -12.95 8.89 28.37
C MET A 299 -12.17 7.89 27.53
N GLU A 300 -12.85 7.15 26.66
CA GLU A 300 -12.22 6.15 25.77
C GLU A 300 -12.45 6.52 24.30
N HIS A 301 -11.60 7.40 23.77
CA HIS A 301 -11.67 7.84 22.38
C HIS A 301 -10.32 7.77 21.67
N LEU A 302 -10.38 7.75 20.34
CA LEU A 302 -9.24 7.96 19.45
C LEU A 302 -9.30 9.36 18.81
N PRO A 303 -8.17 9.94 18.35
CA PRO A 303 -8.18 11.26 17.72
C PRO A 303 -9.11 11.39 16.49
N HIS A 304 -9.35 10.27 15.80
CA HIS A 304 -10.29 10.24 14.67
C HIS A 304 -11.76 10.31 15.09
N ASP A 305 -12.08 10.00 16.35
CA ASP A 305 -13.43 10.07 16.90
C ASP A 305 -13.91 11.51 16.95
N CYS A 306 -13.04 12.49 17.20
CA CYS A 306 -13.40 13.91 17.16
C CYS A 306 -14.03 14.33 15.82
N ARG A 307 -13.45 13.85 14.71
CA ARG A 307 -14.00 14.11 13.37
C ARG A 307 -15.26 13.29 13.11
N HIS A 308 -15.35 12.09 13.69
CA HIS A 308 -16.56 11.29 13.64
C HIS A 308 -17.72 11.97 14.39
N THR A 309 -17.45 12.56 15.56
CA THR A 309 -18.35 13.42 16.33
C THR A 309 -18.82 14.60 15.51
N PHE A 310 -17.91 15.35 14.86
CA PHE A 310 -18.28 16.47 14.00
C PHE A 310 -19.32 16.07 12.93
N ALA A 311 -19.04 14.98 12.21
CA ALA A 311 -19.93 14.46 11.17
C ALA A 311 -21.29 14.03 11.75
N THR A 312 -21.27 13.30 12.86
CA THR A 312 -22.46 12.77 13.53
C THR A 312 -23.33 13.90 14.06
N ARG A 313 -22.74 14.92 14.71
CA ARG A 313 -23.44 16.09 15.22
C ARG A 313 -24.09 16.86 14.06
N LEU A 314 -23.35 17.21 13.01
CA LEU A 314 -23.94 17.87 11.84
C LEU A 314 -25.10 17.08 11.24
N SER A 315 -24.94 15.76 11.13
CA SER A 315 -25.99 14.85 10.66
C SER A 315 -27.23 14.91 11.57
N ASN A 316 -27.04 14.86 12.89
CA ASN A 316 -28.12 14.90 13.89
C ASN A 316 -28.87 16.25 13.91
N TYR A 317 -28.18 17.34 13.60
CA TYR A 317 -28.76 18.67 13.43
C TYR A 317 -29.35 18.90 12.03
N GLY A 318 -29.42 17.88 11.17
CA GLY A 318 -30.10 17.94 9.88
C GLY A 318 -29.28 18.58 8.76
N ALA A 319 -27.96 18.72 8.92
CA ALA A 319 -27.11 19.24 7.85
C ALA A 319 -27.17 18.32 6.62
N ASN A 320 -27.25 18.92 5.43
CA ASN A 320 -27.25 18.18 4.17
C ASN A 320 -25.95 17.35 4.04
N SER A 321 -26.06 16.09 3.60
CA SER A 321 -24.92 15.19 3.43
C SER A 321 -23.83 15.75 2.52
N THR A 322 -24.19 16.57 1.53
CA THR A 322 -23.26 17.29 0.64
C THR A 322 -22.45 18.34 1.40
N CYS A 323 -23.08 19.10 2.30
CA CYS A 323 -22.39 20.07 3.15
C CYS A 323 -21.42 19.35 4.09
N ILE A 324 -21.85 18.25 4.72
CA ILE A 324 -21.00 17.42 5.58
C ILE A 324 -19.80 16.90 4.77
N LYS A 325 -20.03 16.33 3.57
CA LYS A 325 -18.98 15.84 2.65
C LYS A 325 -17.95 16.94 2.33
N LYS A 326 -18.40 18.16 2.04
CA LYS A 326 -17.52 19.31 1.73
C LYS A 326 -16.69 19.76 2.94
N LEU A 327 -17.30 19.88 4.12
CA LEU A 327 -16.61 20.31 5.35
C LEU A 327 -15.59 19.28 5.83
N ILE A 328 -15.87 18.00 5.63
CA ILE A 328 -14.99 16.91 6.01
C ILE A 328 -13.89 16.71 4.94
N GLY A 329 -14.19 16.85 3.64
CA GLY A 329 -13.20 16.68 2.57
C GLY A 329 -12.87 15.20 2.31
N HIS A 330 -13.90 14.38 2.06
CA HIS A 330 -13.78 12.95 1.73
C HIS A 330 -13.89 12.73 0.21
N SER A 331 -12.96 11.93 -0.36
CA SER A 331 -13.07 11.38 -1.72
C SER A 331 -13.87 10.07 -1.78
N SER A 332 -14.05 9.39 -0.65
CA SER A 332 -14.80 8.12 -0.53
C SER A 332 -15.69 8.19 0.70
N TYR A 333 -16.90 8.71 0.54
CA TYR A 333 -17.93 8.74 1.58
C TYR A 333 -18.79 7.46 1.58
N THR A 334 -18.60 6.55 0.63
CA THR A 334 -19.40 5.32 0.51
C THR A 334 -19.30 4.42 1.75
N THR A 335 -18.20 4.49 2.51
CA THR A 335 -18.06 3.75 3.78
C THR A 335 -18.75 4.48 4.94
N THR A 336 -18.80 5.82 4.93
CA THR A 336 -19.38 6.64 6.01
C THR A 336 -20.89 6.84 5.86
N GLU A 337 -21.44 6.77 4.66
CA GLU A 337 -22.90 6.87 4.41
C GLU A 337 -23.67 5.76 5.13
N LYS A 338 -23.12 4.54 5.20
CA LYS A 338 -23.72 3.42 5.95
C LYS A 338 -23.76 3.66 7.47
N ILE A 339 -22.79 4.40 8.01
CA ILE A 339 -22.73 4.70 9.45
C ILE A 339 -23.73 5.81 9.81
N TYR A 340 -23.96 6.78 8.90
CA TYR A 340 -24.80 7.95 9.15
C TYR A 340 -26.24 7.86 8.62
N THR A 341 -26.61 6.76 7.99
CA THR A 341 -27.96 6.52 7.44
C THR A 341 -28.96 6.04 8.48
N HIS A 342 -28.51 5.70 9.69
CA HIS A 342 -29.38 5.40 10.83
C HIS A 342 -29.95 6.70 11.42
N LYS A 343 -30.86 7.33 10.69
CA LYS A 343 -31.68 8.45 11.19
C LYS A 343 -32.74 7.89 12.13
N ASP A 344 -32.76 8.39 13.36
CA ASP A 344 -33.87 8.09 14.28
C ASP A 344 -35.19 8.70 13.77
N VAL A 345 -36.32 8.19 14.25
CA VAL A 345 -37.65 8.63 13.82
C VAL A 345 -37.90 10.12 14.13
N ALA A 346 -37.27 10.67 15.17
CA ALA A 346 -37.40 12.09 15.52
C ALA A 346 -36.68 13.00 14.52
N GLN A 347 -35.53 12.57 13.97
CA GLN A 347 -34.81 13.25 12.91
C GLN A 347 -35.60 13.24 11.60
N LEU A 348 -36.23 12.11 11.26
CA LEU A 348 -37.11 12.03 10.08
C LEU A 348 -38.32 12.95 10.20
N ARG A 349 -38.96 13.01 11.38
CA ARG A 349 -40.07 13.96 11.66
C ARG A 349 -39.64 15.42 11.53
N ARG A 350 -38.47 15.78 12.08
CA ARG A 350 -37.90 17.13 11.92
C ARG A 350 -37.66 17.48 10.46
N ALA A 351 -37.09 16.56 9.67
CA ALA A 351 -36.87 16.79 8.24
C ALA A 351 -38.19 17.07 7.49
N ILE A 352 -39.24 16.28 7.74
CA ILE A 352 -40.56 16.51 7.12
C ILE A 352 -41.14 17.87 7.53
N SER A 353 -40.98 18.28 8.79
CA SER A 353 -41.49 19.58 9.27
C SER A 353 -40.81 20.80 8.67
N THR A 354 -39.68 20.64 7.96
CA THR A 354 -39.01 21.75 7.24
C THR A 354 -39.57 22.03 5.85
N LEU A 355 -40.43 21.16 5.33
CA LEU A 355 -41.15 21.39 4.07
C LEU A 355 -42.16 22.52 4.30
N LYS A 356 -42.04 23.61 3.52
CA LYS A 356 -42.94 24.76 3.57
C LYS A 356 -44.22 24.52 2.78
#